data_AF-A0A949WLN6-F1
#
_entry.id   AF-A0A949WLN6-F1
#
_cell.length_a   1.000
_cell.length_b   1.000
_cell.length_c   1.000
_cell.angle_alpha   90.00
_cell.angle_beta   90.00
_cell.angle_gamma   90.00
#
_symmetry.space_group_name_H-M   'P 1'
#
loop_
_entity.id
_entity.type
_entity.pdbx_description
1 polymer ?
#
loop_
_entity_poly.entity_id
_entity_poly.type
_entity_poly.pdbx_seq_one_letter_code
_entity_poly.pdbx_strand_id
1 'polypeptide(L)'
;MSNHSGSRMLNDVIQVLNDEEVLNTIGLQKSQQVITQIVDIASRIYDCNPGEILEGHTDYLNLCYGCFTITTNLDNGLCNSCRS
;
A
#
# COMPACT_ATOMS: atom_id res chain seq x y z
N MET A 1 9.85 -0.10 17.74
CA MET A 1 8.96 -1.28 17.72
C MET A 1 7.84 -0.90 16.79
N SER A 2 7.72 -1.54 15.62
CA SER A 2 6.72 -1.11 14.64
C SER A 2 5.30 -1.42 15.12
N ASN A 3 4.35 -0.58 14.71
CA ASN A 3 2.93 -0.72 14.98
C ASN A 3 2.30 -1.73 14.01
N HIS A 4 2.52 -3.01 14.30
CA HIS A 4 2.03 -4.11 13.47
C HIS A 4 0.50 -4.19 13.44
N SER A 5 -0.17 -3.94 14.58
CA SER A 5 -1.64 -3.98 14.65
C SER A 5 -2.29 -2.88 13.81
N GLY A 6 -1.74 -1.65 13.86
CA GLY A 6 -2.18 -0.56 13.00
C GLY A 6 -1.95 -0.85 11.52
N SER A 7 -0.82 -1.50 11.19
CA SER A 7 -0.50 -1.90 9.82
C SER A 7 -1.50 -2.91 9.27
N ARG A 8 -1.82 -3.96 10.05
CA ARG A 8 -2.81 -4.99 9.69
C ARG A 8 -4.23 -4.44 9.60
N MET A 9 -4.63 -3.56 10.52
CA MET A 9 -5.93 -2.88 10.44
C MET A 9 -6.07 -2.08 9.14
N LEU A 10 -5.02 -1.36 8.72
CA LEU A 10 -5.06 -0.60 7.47
C LEU A 10 -5.11 -1.51 6.24
N ASN A 11 -4.43 -2.66 6.27
CA ASN A 11 -4.56 -3.69 5.25
C ASN A 11 -6.02 -4.16 5.11
N ASP A 12 -6.67 -4.51 6.22
CA ASP A 12 -8.09 -4.90 6.24
C ASP A 12 -9.00 -3.78 5.66
N VAL A 13 -8.73 -2.53 5.99
CA VAL A 13 -9.48 -1.38 5.45
C VAL A 13 -9.30 -1.26 3.93
N ILE A 14 -8.08 -1.44 3.41
CA ILE A 14 -7.83 -1.44 1.96
C ILE A 14 -8.58 -2.57 1.28
N GLN A 15 -8.61 -3.76 1.88
CA GLN A 15 -9.39 -4.88 1.38
C GLN A 15 -10.88 -4.55 1.31
N VAL A 16 -11.46 -3.95 2.36
CA VAL A 16 -12.87 -3.51 2.36
C VAL A 16 -13.15 -2.50 1.24
N LEU A 17 -12.26 -1.53 1.01
CA LEU A 17 -12.41 -0.56 -0.08
C LEU A 17 -12.34 -1.23 -1.47
N ASN A 18 -11.54 -2.28 -1.59
CA ASN A 18 -11.43 -3.05 -2.82
C ASN A 18 -12.67 -3.91 -3.06
N ASP A 19 -13.16 -4.60 -2.02
CA ASP A 19 -14.34 -5.47 -2.07
C ASP A 19 -15.62 -4.70 -2.41
N GLU A 20 -15.74 -3.46 -1.92
CA GLU A 20 -16.84 -2.54 -2.23
C GLU A 20 -16.64 -1.76 -3.55
N GLU A 21 -15.67 -2.16 -4.38
CA GLU A 21 -15.33 -1.54 -5.67
C GLU A 21 -15.02 -0.02 -5.61
N VAL A 22 -14.69 0.52 -4.43
CA VAL A 22 -14.38 1.94 -4.25
C VAL A 22 -13.13 2.30 -5.04
N LEU A 23 -12.08 1.48 -4.95
CA LEU A 23 -10.82 1.70 -5.67
C LEU A 23 -10.98 1.59 -7.19
N ASN A 24 -11.90 0.73 -7.65
CA ASN A 24 -12.25 0.64 -9.07
C ASN A 24 -13.00 1.89 -9.54
N THR A 25 -13.98 2.34 -8.76
CA THR A 25 -14.83 3.49 -9.05
C THR A 25 -14.02 4.79 -9.20
N ILE A 26 -13.05 5.02 -8.32
CA ILE A 26 -12.22 6.24 -8.38
C ILE A 26 -11.08 6.14 -9.41
N GLY A 27 -10.82 4.94 -9.93
CA GLY A 27 -9.80 4.65 -10.93
C GLY A 27 -8.38 4.54 -10.36
N LEU A 28 -7.53 3.78 -11.06
CA LEU A 28 -6.19 3.39 -10.62
C LEU A 28 -5.32 4.57 -10.15
N GLN A 29 -5.26 5.65 -10.92
CA GLN A 29 -4.41 6.81 -10.58
C GLN A 29 -4.84 7.45 -9.26
N LYS A 30 -6.15 7.54 -9.00
CA LYS A 30 -6.67 8.14 -7.77
C LYS A 30 -6.50 7.18 -6.58
N SER A 31 -6.72 5.89 -6.79
CA SER A 31 -6.44 4.83 -5.81
C SER A 31 -4.99 4.85 -5.37
N GLN A 32 -4.04 4.89 -6.31
CA GLN A 32 -2.61 5.01 -6.00
C GLN A 32 -2.30 6.24 -5.16
N GLN A 33 -2.86 7.41 -5.50
CA GLN A 33 -2.66 8.63 -4.72
C GLN A 33 -3.20 8.51 -3.29
N VAL A 34 -4.43 8.04 -3.12
CA VAL A 34 -5.09 7.92 -1.81
C VAL A 34 -4.34 6.91 -0.95
N ILE A 35 -4.05 5.72 -1.47
CA ILE A 35 -3.34 4.68 -0.72
C ILE A 35 -1.94 5.13 -0.34
N THR A 36 -1.20 5.80 -1.24
CA THR A 36 0.13 6.35 -0.91
C THR A 36 0.06 7.35 0.23
N GLN A 37 -0.94 8.23 0.26
CA GLN A 37 -1.13 9.19 1.36
C GLN A 37 -1.45 8.50 2.69
N ILE A 38 -2.30 7.47 2.67
CA ILE A 38 -2.62 6.67 3.87
C ILE A 38 -1.35 6.02 4.42
N VAL A 39 -0.56 5.37 3.56
CA VAL A 39 0.67 4.69 3.97
C VAL A 39 1.71 5.69 4.50
N ASP A 40 1.89 6.85 3.85
CA ASP A 40 2.84 7.88 4.32
C ASP A 40 2.46 8.41 5.71
N ILE A 41 1.17 8.68 5.94
CA ILE A 41 0.64 9.08 7.26
C ILE A 41 0.90 7.98 8.30
N ALA A 42 0.51 6.74 7.98
CA ALA A 42 0.63 5.60 8.88
C ALA A 42 2.08 5.34 9.29
N SER A 43 2.99 5.35 8.33
CA SER A 43 4.40 5.06 8.58
C SER A 43 5.14 6.20 9.28
N ARG A 44 4.86 7.46 8.93
CA ARG A 44 5.57 8.60 9.56
C ARG A 44 5.07 8.95 10.94
N ILE A 45 3.76 8.82 11.18
CA ILE A 45 3.12 9.34 12.40
C ILE A 45 2.85 8.21 13.39
N TYR A 46 2.51 7.01 12.90
CA TYR A 46 2.02 5.91 13.73
C TYR A 46 2.95 4.69 13.75
N ASP A 47 4.17 4.82 13.21
CA ASP A 47 5.20 3.76 13.14
C ASP A 47 4.71 2.46 12.49
N CYS A 48 3.74 2.56 11.55
CA CYS A 48 3.22 1.42 10.81
C CYS A 48 4.18 0.98 9.69
N ASN A 49 4.20 -0.32 9.41
CA ASN A 49 5.02 -0.92 8.38
C ASN A 49 4.31 -0.88 7.01
N PRO A 50 4.87 -0.22 5.98
CA PRO A 50 4.27 -0.17 4.65
C PRO A 50 4.03 -1.53 4.00
N GLY A 51 4.95 -2.47 4.20
CA GLY A 51 4.85 -3.82 3.64
C GLY A 51 3.65 -4.57 4.20
N GLU A 52 3.41 -4.46 5.50
CA GLU A 52 2.24 -5.06 6.14
C GLU A 52 0.92 -4.37 5.75
N ILE A 53 0.94 -3.05 5.53
CA ILE A 53 -0.26 -2.32 5.07
C ILE A 53 -0.65 -2.75 3.66
N LEU A 54 0.32 -2.93 2.78
CA LEU A 54 0.09 -3.13 1.35
C LEU A 54 0.17 -4.61 0.91
N GLU A 55 0.44 -5.53 1.85
CA GLU A 55 0.52 -6.97 1.58
C GLU A 55 -0.74 -7.45 0.84
N GLY A 56 -0.55 -8.13 -0.30
CA GLY A 56 -1.66 -8.63 -1.13
C GLY A 56 -2.33 -7.59 -2.04
N HIS A 57 -1.96 -6.29 -1.95
CA HIS A 57 -2.57 -5.22 -2.75
C HIS A 57 -1.62 -4.60 -3.78
N THR A 58 -0.33 -4.96 -3.78
CA THR A 58 0.68 -4.32 -4.64
C THR A 58 0.48 -4.52 -6.11
N ASP A 59 0.07 -5.71 -6.52
CA ASP A 59 0.03 -6.07 -7.93
C ASP A 59 -1.13 -5.34 -8.62
N TYR A 60 -2.23 -5.13 -7.90
CA TYR A 60 -3.34 -4.28 -8.34
C TYR A 60 -2.96 -2.79 -8.34
N LEU A 61 -2.34 -2.30 -7.26
CA LEU A 61 -1.98 -0.88 -7.13
C LEU A 61 -0.73 -0.49 -7.91
N ASN A 62 0.05 -1.44 -8.41
CA ASN A 62 1.38 -1.22 -8.99
C ASN A 62 2.27 -0.33 -8.09
N LEU A 63 2.29 -0.59 -6.78
CA LEU A 63 2.95 0.27 -5.79
C LEU A 63 4.03 -0.48 -5.01
N CYS A 64 5.24 0.08 -4.94
CA CYS A 64 6.33 -0.48 -4.14
C CYS A 64 6.19 -0.16 -2.64
N TYR A 65 6.37 -1.14 -1.75
CA TYR A 65 6.35 -0.95 -0.28
C TYR A 65 7.46 -0.02 0.23
N GLY A 66 8.65 -0.10 -0.36
CA GLY A 66 9.85 0.54 0.18
C GLY A 66 9.99 2.02 -0.18
N CYS A 67 9.54 2.40 -1.37
CA CYS A 67 9.74 3.76 -1.90
C CYS A 67 8.48 4.38 -2.52
N PHE A 68 7.33 3.70 -2.47
CA PHE A 68 6.06 4.16 -3.05
C PHE A 68 6.12 4.51 -4.55
N THR A 69 7.13 4.01 -5.25
CA THR A 69 7.21 4.15 -6.70
C THR A 69 6.11 3.34 -7.35
N ILE A 70 5.41 3.97 -8.30
CA ILE A 70 4.41 3.32 -9.14
C ILE A 70 5.14 2.55 -10.25
N THR A 71 5.02 1.23 -10.27
CA THR A 71 5.62 0.37 -11.28
C THR A 71 4.92 -0.98 -11.34
N THR A 72 4.86 -1.56 -12.53
CA THR A 72 4.40 -2.95 -12.76
C THR A 72 5.50 -3.97 -12.51
N ASN A 73 6.76 -3.54 -12.34
CA ASN A 73 7.89 -4.43 -12.08
C ASN A 73 8.07 -4.62 -10.57
N LEU A 74 7.15 -5.39 -9.99
CA LEU A 74 7.17 -5.79 -8.60
C LEU A 74 7.47 -7.28 -8.46
N ASP A 75 8.13 -7.64 -7.38
CA ASP A 75 8.54 -8.97 -6.95
C ASP A 75 8.59 -8.87 -5.42
N ASN A 76 7.69 -9.64 -4.80
CA ASN A 76 7.31 -9.51 -3.39
C ASN A 76 6.99 -8.06 -2.98
N GLY A 77 6.32 -7.31 -3.86
CA GLY A 77 5.83 -5.94 -3.62
C GLY A 77 6.90 -4.84 -3.47
N LEU A 78 8.16 -5.14 -3.73
CA LEU A 78 9.23 -4.14 -3.85
C LEU A 78 9.41 -3.70 -5.31
N CYS A 79 10.18 -2.66 -5.60
CA CYS A 79 10.65 -2.37 -6.95
C CYS A 79 12.11 -2.82 -7.10
N ASN A 80 12.68 -2.76 -8.31
CA ASN A 80 14.08 -3.14 -8.54
C ASN A 80 15.05 -2.40 -7.61
N SER A 81 14.83 -1.09 -7.41
CA SER A 81 15.70 -0.27 -6.55
C SER A 81 15.63 -0.65 -5.07
N CYS A 82 14.50 -1.20 -4.60
CA CYS A 82 14.34 -1.59 -3.20
C CYS A 82 14.68 -3.07 -2.94
N ARG A 83 14.77 -3.90 -3.98
CA ARG A 83 15.28 -5.28 -3.90
C ARG A 83 16.81 -5.37 -3.97
N SER A 84 17.46 -4.29 -4.42
CA SER A 84 18.91 -4.22 -4.64
C SER A 84 19.67 -3.94 -3.35
#